data_AF-A0A967L0V3-F1
#
_entry.id   AF-A0A967L0V3-F1
#
_cell.length_a   1.000
_cell.length_b   1.000
_cell.length_c   1.000
_cell.angle_alpha   90.00
_cell.angle_beta   90.00
_cell.angle_gamma   90.00
#
_symmetry.space_group_name_H-M   'P 1'
#
loop_
_entity.id
_entity.type
_entity.pdbx_description
1 polymer ?
#
loop_
_entity_poly.entity_id
_entity_poly.type
_entity_poly.pdbx_seq_one_letter_code
_entity_poly.pdbx_strand_id
1 'polypeptide(L)'
;LPAPVLQPEPEVTLGTSNTISWDPIAGDIEYYAECAEDANFASIVYNSDWIPETSCEFSGLELGKRYWYSVKARNAAGTESGWSNVEFSLQCSLSDAVDIVLNKECVKNENLKNVLLNKIYEALEMIDEVLYKDALNKLQNDILQKTNGCAQTGVPDKNDWIITCEEQGKVYPLVIETIEHVKGLME
;
A
#
# COMPACT_ATOMS: atom_id res chain seq x y z
N LEU A 1 4.63 30.76 6.25
CA LEU A 1 3.89 29.65 5.61
C LEU A 1 3.92 28.47 6.58
N PRO A 2 2.78 27.87 6.98
CA PRO A 2 2.81 26.67 7.82
C PRO A 2 3.45 25.51 7.06
N ALA A 3 4.03 24.54 7.77
CA ALA A 3 4.42 23.28 7.17
C ALA A 3 3.16 22.50 6.75
N PRO A 4 3.17 21.78 5.63
CA PRO A 4 2.08 20.86 5.29
C PRO A 4 1.96 19.75 6.34
N VAL A 5 0.79 19.13 6.40
CA VAL A 5 0.55 17.91 7.20
C VAL A 5 0.47 16.76 6.22
N LEU A 6 1.45 15.86 6.28
CA LEU A 6 1.48 14.66 5.46
C LEU A 6 0.51 13.64 6.03
N GLN A 7 -0.35 13.06 5.18
CA GLN A 7 -1.31 12.04 5.62
C GLN A 7 -0.58 10.75 6.00
N PRO A 8 -1.06 9.99 6.99
CA PRO A 8 -0.43 8.75 7.40
C PRO A 8 -0.33 7.74 6.25
N GLU A 9 0.83 7.13 6.10
CA GLU A 9 1.05 6.04 5.16
C GLU A 9 0.76 4.68 5.84
N PRO A 10 0.28 3.68 5.10
CA PRO A 10 0.21 2.32 5.61
C PRO A 10 1.62 1.78 5.90
N GLU A 11 1.73 0.82 6.81
CA GLU A 11 3.03 0.17 7.11
C GLU A 11 3.64 -0.49 5.87
N VAL A 12 2.78 -1.00 4.98
CA VAL A 12 3.12 -1.63 3.71
C VAL A 12 2.30 -1.05 2.55
N THR A 13 2.92 -0.89 1.40
CA THR A 13 2.27 -0.55 0.13
C THR A 13 2.60 -1.65 -0.90
N LEU A 14 1.63 -2.06 -1.71
CA LEU A 14 1.85 -3.08 -2.73
C LEU A 14 2.57 -2.53 -3.95
N GLY A 15 3.50 -3.31 -4.48
CA GLY A 15 4.15 -3.01 -5.75
C GLY A 15 5.35 -2.07 -5.64
N THR A 16 5.64 -1.39 -6.76
CA THR A 16 6.84 -0.57 -6.95
C THR A 16 6.53 0.91 -7.13
N SER A 17 5.31 1.31 -6.77
CA SER A 17 4.93 2.70 -6.64
C SER A 17 4.20 2.97 -5.33
N ASN A 18 4.29 4.20 -4.84
CA ASN A 18 3.52 4.67 -3.70
C ASN A 18 3.06 6.10 -3.93
N THR A 19 1.80 6.38 -3.60
CA THR A 19 1.23 7.73 -3.70
C THR A 19 0.99 8.29 -2.31
N ILE A 20 1.70 9.36 -1.98
CA ILE A 20 1.48 10.10 -0.72
C ILE A 20 0.55 11.29 -0.97
N SER A 21 -0.13 11.76 0.08
CA SER A 21 -0.98 12.95 0.02
C SER A 21 -0.87 13.81 1.27
N TRP A 22 -1.18 15.10 1.16
CA TRP A 22 -1.09 16.06 2.27
C TRP A 22 -2.22 17.07 2.27
N ASP A 23 -2.44 17.72 3.42
CA ASP A 23 -3.48 18.74 3.57
C ASP A 23 -3.19 20.01 2.73
N PRO A 24 -4.18 20.56 2.02
CA PRO A 24 -4.00 21.80 1.27
C PRO A 24 -3.81 23.00 2.20
N ILE A 25 -2.79 23.81 1.92
CA ILE A 25 -2.59 25.14 2.51
C ILE A 25 -3.30 26.17 1.64
N ALA A 26 -4.10 27.03 2.27
CA ALA A 26 -4.86 28.07 1.57
C ALA A 26 -3.96 29.10 0.86
N GLY A 27 -4.32 29.42 -0.38
CA GLY A 27 -3.61 30.38 -1.24
C GLY A 27 -2.99 29.71 -2.46
N ASP A 28 -2.20 30.48 -3.19
CA ASP A 28 -1.42 29.99 -4.33
C ASP A 28 -0.11 29.41 -3.81
N ILE A 29 -0.15 28.10 -3.51
CA ILE A 29 0.90 27.33 -2.84
C ILE A 29 1.33 26.19 -3.76
N GLU A 30 2.64 26.00 -3.87
CA GLU A 30 3.25 24.83 -4.48
C GLU A 30 3.94 23.99 -3.39
N TYR A 31 4.08 22.69 -3.65
CA TYR A 31 4.63 21.70 -2.75
C TYR A 31 5.81 20.99 -3.38
N TYR A 32 6.74 20.57 -2.53
CA TYR A 32 7.91 19.80 -2.91
C TYR A 32 7.97 18.58 -2.01
N ALA A 33 7.72 17.41 -2.59
CA ALA A 33 7.70 16.13 -1.90
C ALA A 33 8.98 15.34 -2.18
N GLU A 34 9.53 14.71 -1.16
CA GLU A 34 10.72 13.86 -1.25
C GLU A 34 10.41 12.42 -0.83
N CYS A 35 11.10 11.50 -1.48
CA CYS A 35 11.19 10.09 -1.12
C CYS A 35 12.66 9.75 -0.88
N ALA A 36 12.95 9.14 0.27
CA ALA A 36 14.29 8.79 0.71
C ALA A 36 14.39 7.32 1.15
N GLU A 37 15.61 6.76 1.09
CA GLU A 37 15.93 5.42 1.60
C GLU A 37 16.31 5.41 3.09
N ASP A 38 16.28 6.57 3.76
CA ASP A 38 16.54 6.69 5.18
C ASP A 38 15.70 7.79 5.85
N ALA A 39 15.42 7.61 7.14
CA ALA A 39 14.57 8.51 7.92
C ALA A 39 15.14 9.92 8.12
N ASN A 40 16.44 10.13 7.88
CA ASN A 40 17.09 11.43 8.01
C ASN A 40 17.18 12.17 6.67
N PHE A 41 16.62 11.61 5.59
CA PHE A 41 16.64 12.20 4.26
C PHE A 41 18.08 12.46 3.75
N ALA A 42 19.03 11.59 4.11
CA ALA A 42 20.42 11.66 3.66
C ALA A 42 20.61 11.04 2.25
N SER A 43 19.72 10.12 1.87
CA SER A 43 19.69 9.42 0.60
C SER A 43 18.34 9.62 -0.09
N ILE A 44 18.19 10.77 -0.75
CA ILE A 44 17.01 11.08 -1.57
C ILE A 44 17.07 10.25 -2.86
N VAL A 45 16.01 9.49 -3.13
CA VAL A 45 15.88 8.70 -4.36
C VAL A 45 14.99 9.38 -5.40
N TYR A 46 14.06 10.23 -4.95
CA TYR A 46 13.18 10.99 -5.84
C TYR A 46 12.67 12.26 -5.16
N ASN A 47 12.41 13.30 -5.96
CA ASN A 47 11.61 14.45 -5.54
C ASN A 47 10.66 14.88 -6.66
N SER A 48 9.55 15.52 -6.28
CA SER A 48 8.47 15.90 -7.20
C SER A 48 8.73 17.18 -8.02
N ASP A 49 9.86 17.87 -7.80
CA ASP A 49 9.95 19.31 -8.02
C ASP A 49 8.81 20.08 -7.30
N TRP A 50 8.57 21.33 -7.66
CA TRP A 50 7.48 22.14 -7.13
C TRP A 50 6.20 21.92 -7.93
N ILE A 51 5.16 21.41 -7.28
CA ILE A 51 3.89 21.03 -7.88
C ILE A 51 2.70 21.66 -7.14
N PRO A 52 1.61 22.07 -7.81
CA PRO A 52 0.41 22.60 -7.15
C PRO A 52 -0.49 21.52 -6.55
N GLU A 53 -0.34 20.25 -6.97
CA GLU A 53 -1.13 19.13 -6.49
C GLU A 53 -0.89 18.85 -4.99
N THR A 54 -1.84 18.16 -4.36
CA THR A 54 -1.75 17.75 -2.95
C THR A 54 -1.42 16.27 -2.77
N SER A 55 -0.86 15.67 -3.82
CA SER A 55 -0.45 14.27 -3.85
C SER A 55 0.66 14.07 -4.87
N CYS A 56 1.54 13.11 -4.61
CA CYS A 56 2.61 12.73 -5.53
C CYS A 56 2.78 11.20 -5.52
N GLU A 57 2.83 10.61 -6.72
CA GLU A 57 3.21 9.22 -6.90
C GLU A 57 4.73 9.11 -7.12
N PHE A 58 5.37 8.26 -6.33
CA PHE A 58 6.75 7.82 -6.51
C PHE A 58 6.71 6.44 -7.17
N SER A 59 7.29 6.30 -8.35
CA SER A 59 7.38 5.03 -9.08
C SER A 59 8.81 4.53 -9.20
N GLY A 60 9.00 3.25 -9.55
CA GLY A 60 10.32 2.64 -9.69
C GLY A 60 10.98 2.31 -8.34
N LEU A 61 10.18 2.20 -7.27
CA LEU A 61 10.63 1.74 -5.96
C LEU A 61 10.93 0.24 -5.98
N GLU A 62 11.76 -0.24 -5.07
CA GLU A 62 12.13 -1.65 -5.00
C GLU A 62 11.34 -2.39 -3.92
N LEU A 63 10.85 -3.59 -4.25
CA LEU A 63 10.23 -4.49 -3.29
C LEU A 63 11.19 -4.85 -2.16
N GLY A 64 10.68 -4.95 -0.94
CA GLY A 64 11.45 -5.23 0.27
C GLY A 64 12.21 -4.02 0.83
N LYS A 65 12.11 -2.84 0.22
CA LYS A 65 12.69 -1.59 0.74
C LYS A 65 11.65 -0.70 1.38
N ARG A 66 12.04 -0.10 2.52
CA ARG A 66 11.28 0.95 3.18
C ARG A 66 11.72 2.30 2.64
N TYR A 67 10.75 3.17 2.40
CA TYR A 67 10.98 4.54 1.97
C TYR A 67 10.33 5.52 2.95
N TRP A 68 10.96 6.69 3.10
CA TRP A 68 10.50 7.78 3.97
C TRP A 68 10.11 8.98 3.14
N TYR A 69 9.05 9.64 3.56
CA TYR A 69 8.41 10.72 2.82
C TYR A 69 8.27 11.97 3.67
N SER A 70 8.52 13.12 3.06
CA SER A 70 8.23 14.42 3.65
C SER A 70 7.93 15.44 2.55
N VAL A 71 7.14 16.45 2.89
CA VAL A 71 6.73 17.50 1.98
C VAL A 71 6.91 18.87 2.62
N LYS A 72 7.33 19.85 1.82
CA LYS A 72 7.34 21.26 2.20
C LYS A 72 6.55 22.08 1.18
N ALA A 73 6.17 23.29 1.55
CA ALA A 73 5.42 24.20 0.70
C ALA A 73 6.21 25.48 0.41
N ARG A 74 5.85 26.18 -0.66
CA ARG A 74 6.25 27.56 -0.93
C ARG A 74 5.07 28.38 -1.43
N ASN A 75 5.09 29.69 -1.19
CA ASN A 75 4.13 30.62 -1.79
C ASN A 75 4.69 31.25 -3.07
N ALA A 76 3.85 32.02 -3.79
CA ALA A 76 4.24 32.76 -5.00
C ALA A 76 5.41 33.76 -4.81
N ALA A 77 5.73 34.15 -3.58
CA ALA A 77 6.90 35.00 -3.27
C ALA A 77 8.19 34.18 -3.04
N GLY A 78 8.15 32.85 -3.21
CA GLY A 78 9.27 31.94 -2.98
C GLY A 78 9.59 31.69 -1.52
N THR A 79 8.70 32.08 -0.58
CA THR A 79 8.89 31.80 0.84
C THR A 79 8.52 30.35 1.14
N GLU A 80 9.51 29.55 1.52
CA GLU A 80 9.33 28.15 1.90
C GLU A 80 8.83 27.98 3.35
N SER A 81 8.10 26.90 3.60
CA SER A 81 7.76 26.42 4.94
C SER A 81 8.88 25.54 5.52
N GLY A 82 8.70 25.09 6.77
CA GLY A 82 9.38 23.89 7.23
C GLY A 82 8.82 22.63 6.55
N TRP A 83 9.52 21.51 6.72
CA TRP A 83 9.06 20.17 6.33
C TRP A 83 7.90 19.68 7.19
N SER A 84 7.08 18.79 6.64
CA SER A 84 5.98 18.10 7.32
C SER A 84 6.47 17.11 8.39
N ASN A 85 5.52 16.43 9.04
CA ASN A 85 5.80 15.12 9.63
C ASN A 85 6.43 14.17 8.59
N VAL A 86 7.18 13.19 9.09
CA VAL A 86 7.78 12.13 8.27
C VAL A 86 6.89 10.91 8.35
N GLU A 87 6.51 10.39 7.20
CA GLU A 87 5.80 9.10 7.06
C GLU A 87 6.69 8.10 6.34
N PHE A 88 6.35 6.82 6.41
CA PHE A 88 7.09 5.76 5.72
C PHE A 88 6.17 4.63 5.30
N SER A 89 6.57 3.90 4.27
CA SER A 89 5.94 2.63 3.89
C SER A 89 6.99 1.65 3.37
N LEU A 90 6.78 0.36 3.62
CA LEU A 90 7.54 -0.74 3.05
C LEU A 90 6.89 -1.21 1.74
N GLN A 91 7.65 -1.21 0.65
CA GLN A 91 7.16 -1.74 -0.62
C GLN A 91 7.18 -3.27 -0.60
N CYS A 92 6.04 -3.89 -0.88
CA CYS A 92 5.84 -5.33 -0.72
C CYS A 92 5.14 -5.98 -1.90
N SER A 93 5.44 -7.26 -2.11
CA SER A 93 4.53 -8.14 -2.85
C SER A 93 3.27 -8.40 -2.01
N LEU A 94 2.17 -8.85 -2.62
CA LEU A 94 0.98 -9.25 -1.87
C LEU A 94 1.30 -10.33 -0.82
N SER A 95 2.16 -11.29 -1.16
CA SER A 95 2.56 -12.35 -0.23
C SER A 95 3.31 -11.80 0.99
N ASP A 96 4.27 -10.89 0.78
CA ASP A 96 5.06 -10.34 1.89
C ASP A 96 4.19 -9.45 2.78
N ALA A 97 3.34 -8.62 2.15
CA ALA A 97 2.39 -7.77 2.87
C ALA A 97 1.47 -8.61 3.75
N VAL A 98 0.89 -9.70 3.21
CA VAL A 98 0.03 -10.61 3.99
C VAL A 98 0.82 -11.31 5.09
N ASP A 99 2.06 -11.74 4.85
CA ASP A 99 2.86 -12.38 5.90
C ASP A 99 3.16 -11.43 7.07
N ILE A 100 3.45 -10.16 6.77
CA ILE A 100 3.72 -9.11 7.75
C ILE A 100 2.46 -8.75 8.56
N VAL A 101 1.34 -8.46 7.89
CA VAL A 101 0.16 -7.91 8.57
C VAL A 101 -0.68 -8.97 9.26
N LEU A 102 -0.62 -10.23 8.81
CA LEU A 102 -1.45 -11.31 9.33
C LEU A 102 -0.83 -11.97 10.57
N ASN A 103 -1.45 -11.73 11.72
CA ASN A 103 -1.15 -12.48 12.93
C ASN A 103 -1.65 -13.93 12.82
N LYS A 104 -0.72 -14.89 12.95
CA LYS A 104 -1.01 -16.34 12.87
C LYS A 104 -2.03 -16.82 13.92
N GLU A 105 -2.13 -16.15 15.07
CA GLU A 105 -3.08 -16.51 16.14
C GLU A 105 -4.53 -16.22 15.74
N CYS A 106 -4.73 -15.35 14.75
CA CYS A 106 -6.04 -14.98 14.23
C CYS A 106 -6.43 -15.80 12.99
N VAL A 107 -5.80 -16.97 12.80
CA VAL A 107 -6.13 -17.92 11.73
C VAL A 107 -6.74 -19.17 12.35
N LYS A 108 -7.80 -19.74 11.74
CA LYS A 108 -8.53 -20.94 12.25
C LYS A 108 -7.61 -22.11 12.57
N ASN A 109 -6.49 -22.23 11.85
CA ASN A 109 -5.45 -23.23 12.03
C ASN A 109 -4.13 -22.61 11.58
N GLU A 110 -3.06 -22.76 12.36
CA GLU A 110 -1.74 -22.18 12.06
C GLU A 110 -1.21 -22.55 10.66
N ASN A 111 -1.54 -23.75 10.17
CA ASN A 111 -1.14 -24.20 8.84
C ASN A 111 -1.84 -23.43 7.72
N LEU A 112 -3.03 -22.87 7.97
CA LEU A 112 -3.79 -22.14 6.95
C LEU A 112 -3.13 -20.81 6.58
N LYS A 113 -2.30 -20.22 7.44
CA LYS A 113 -1.48 -19.06 7.06
C LYS A 113 -0.55 -19.44 5.89
N ASN A 114 0.19 -20.54 6.03
CA ASN A 114 1.09 -21.02 4.98
C ASN A 114 0.32 -21.43 3.72
N VAL A 115 -0.87 -22.05 3.86
CA VAL A 115 -1.70 -22.39 2.69
C VAL A 115 -2.20 -21.13 1.98
N LEU A 116 -2.58 -20.08 2.72
CA LEU A 116 -2.99 -18.80 2.14
C LEU A 116 -1.83 -18.15 1.38
N LEU A 117 -0.65 -18.10 1.99
CA LEU A 117 0.56 -17.56 1.36
C LEU A 117 0.93 -18.33 0.09
N ASN A 118 0.91 -19.67 0.12
CA ASN A 118 1.15 -20.49 -1.08
C ASN A 118 0.15 -20.18 -2.21
N LYS A 119 -1.13 -20.00 -1.89
CA LYS A 119 -2.13 -19.61 -2.89
C LYS A 119 -1.85 -18.23 -3.48
N ILE A 120 -1.41 -17.29 -2.66
CA ILE A 120 -1.02 -15.94 -3.12
C ILE A 120 0.21 -16.04 -4.02
N TYR A 121 1.24 -16.80 -3.64
CA TYR A 121 2.43 -17.02 -4.48
C TYR A 121 2.04 -17.59 -5.85
N GLU A 122 1.20 -18.63 -5.88
CA GLU A 122 0.70 -19.20 -7.15
C GLU A 122 -0.03 -18.15 -8.00
N ALA A 123 -0.83 -17.27 -7.39
CA ALA A 123 -1.53 -16.20 -8.10
C ALA A 123 -0.56 -15.14 -8.65
N LEU A 124 0.48 -14.78 -7.89
CA LEU A 124 1.52 -13.85 -8.32
C LEU A 124 2.36 -14.44 -9.48
N GLU A 125 2.73 -15.71 -9.41
CA GLU A 125 3.41 -16.41 -10.53
C GLU A 125 2.55 -16.37 -11.80
N MET A 126 1.23 -16.60 -11.69
CA MET A 126 0.32 -16.47 -12.84
C MET A 126 0.28 -15.05 -13.41
N ILE A 127 0.44 -14.01 -12.59
CA ILE A 127 0.51 -12.62 -13.08
C ILE A 127 1.80 -12.39 -13.86
N ASP A 128 2.93 -12.86 -13.34
CA ASP A 128 4.24 -12.76 -14.01
C ASP A 128 4.27 -13.54 -15.34
N GLU A 129 3.55 -14.66 -15.41
CA GLU A 129 3.36 -15.46 -16.63
C GLU A 129 2.29 -14.90 -17.58
N VAL A 130 1.69 -13.75 -17.27
CA VAL A 130 0.64 -13.09 -18.08
C VAL A 130 -0.64 -13.94 -18.19
N LEU A 131 -0.86 -14.84 -17.23
CA LEU A 131 -2.06 -15.68 -17.09
C LEU A 131 -3.14 -14.97 -16.26
N TYR A 132 -3.46 -13.72 -16.62
CA TYR A 132 -4.31 -12.84 -15.79
C TYR A 132 -5.70 -13.41 -15.46
N LYS A 133 -6.30 -14.17 -16.36
CA LYS A 133 -7.60 -14.82 -16.09
C LYS A 133 -7.51 -15.87 -15.00
N ASP A 134 -6.45 -16.67 -15.01
CA ASP A 134 -6.22 -17.72 -14.01
C ASP A 134 -5.82 -17.11 -12.68
N ALA A 135 -4.94 -16.09 -12.70
CA ALA A 135 -4.58 -15.30 -11.53
C ALA A 135 -5.82 -14.67 -10.87
N LEU A 136 -6.68 -14.01 -11.66
CA LEU A 136 -7.91 -13.39 -11.18
C LEU A 136 -8.87 -14.41 -10.59
N ASN A 137 -9.01 -15.58 -11.23
CA ASN A 137 -9.82 -16.68 -10.70
C ASN A 137 -9.30 -17.14 -9.34
N LYS A 138 -7.98 -17.32 -9.22
CA LYS A 138 -7.31 -17.71 -7.97
C LYS A 138 -7.53 -16.66 -6.87
N LEU A 139 -7.27 -15.39 -7.16
CA LEU A 139 -7.47 -14.29 -6.22
C LEU A 139 -8.94 -14.21 -5.75
N GLN A 140 -9.90 -14.31 -6.66
CA GLN A 140 -11.33 -14.13 -6.33
C GLN A 140 -11.96 -15.34 -5.65
N ASN A 141 -11.62 -16.56 -6.08
CA ASN A 141 -12.33 -17.78 -5.64
C ASN A 141 -11.57 -18.54 -4.55
N ASP A 142 -10.24 -18.57 -4.63
CA ASP A 142 -9.41 -19.35 -3.71
C ASP A 142 -8.94 -18.54 -2.51
N ILE A 143 -8.73 -17.23 -2.68
CA ILE A 143 -8.14 -16.34 -1.67
C ILE A 143 -9.21 -15.43 -1.05
N LEU A 144 -9.89 -14.60 -1.85
CA LEU A 144 -10.83 -13.59 -1.35
C LEU A 144 -11.97 -14.21 -0.55
N GLN A 145 -12.52 -15.35 -0.98
CA GLN A 145 -13.59 -16.07 -0.25
C GLN A 145 -13.15 -16.60 1.12
N LYS A 146 -11.85 -16.52 1.46
CA LYS A 146 -11.29 -16.95 2.75
C LYS A 146 -10.99 -15.78 3.68
N THR A 147 -11.16 -14.54 3.21
CA THR A 147 -10.71 -13.35 3.92
C THR A 147 -11.75 -12.23 3.94
N ASN A 148 -12.98 -12.48 3.46
CA ASN A 148 -13.95 -11.43 3.15
C ASN A 148 -15.22 -11.42 4.01
N GLY A 149 -15.43 -12.39 4.91
CA GLY A 149 -16.71 -12.48 5.63
C GLY A 149 -17.05 -11.20 6.40
N CYS A 150 -16.07 -10.53 7.01
CA CYS A 150 -16.28 -9.25 7.69
C CYS A 150 -16.66 -8.13 6.73
N ALA A 151 -15.99 -8.02 5.58
CA ALA A 151 -16.33 -7.00 4.57
C ALA A 151 -17.74 -7.22 3.97
N GLN A 152 -18.18 -8.48 3.86
CA GLN A 152 -19.48 -8.82 3.28
C GLN A 152 -20.64 -8.79 4.28
N THR A 153 -20.40 -9.24 5.52
CA THR A 153 -21.45 -9.54 6.49
C THR A 153 -21.27 -8.88 7.84
N GLY A 154 -20.14 -8.19 8.07
CA GLY A 154 -19.78 -7.54 9.33
C GLY A 154 -19.16 -8.48 10.38
N VAL A 155 -19.11 -9.79 10.12
CA VAL A 155 -18.47 -10.79 10.99
C VAL A 155 -17.76 -11.87 10.17
N PRO A 156 -16.76 -12.58 10.72
CA PRO A 156 -16.16 -13.71 10.03
C PRO A 156 -17.19 -14.82 9.80
N ASP A 157 -17.16 -15.44 8.63
CA ASP A 157 -18.06 -16.52 8.26
C ASP A 157 -17.41 -17.92 8.39
N LYS A 158 -18.18 -18.95 8.02
CA LYS A 158 -17.71 -20.34 8.10
C LYS A 158 -16.57 -20.67 7.11
N ASN A 159 -16.51 -19.97 5.99
CA ASN A 159 -15.53 -20.17 4.92
C ASN A 159 -14.22 -19.41 5.17
N ASP A 160 -14.26 -18.34 5.96
CA ASP A 160 -13.08 -17.55 6.28
C ASP A 160 -11.99 -18.37 6.96
N TRP A 161 -10.73 -18.08 6.66
CA TRP A 161 -9.58 -18.64 7.38
C TRP A 161 -9.10 -17.70 8.48
N ILE A 162 -9.31 -16.39 8.33
CA ILE A 162 -8.99 -15.36 9.32
C ILE A 162 -10.22 -15.16 10.23
N ILE A 163 -10.06 -15.30 11.54
CA ILE A 163 -11.18 -15.37 12.50
C ILE A 163 -11.52 -14.06 13.20
N THR A 164 -10.86 -12.95 12.84
CA THR A 164 -11.15 -11.64 13.42
C THR A 164 -11.34 -10.61 12.31
N CYS A 165 -12.26 -9.67 12.52
CA CYS A 165 -12.45 -8.57 11.56
C CYS A 165 -11.30 -7.58 11.53
N GLU A 166 -10.57 -7.45 12.63
CA GLU A 166 -9.35 -6.63 12.67
C GLU A 166 -8.33 -7.12 11.64
N GLU A 167 -8.07 -8.43 11.61
CA GLU A 167 -7.06 -9.01 10.71
C GLU A 167 -7.58 -9.14 9.28
N GLN A 168 -8.87 -9.47 9.09
CA GLN A 168 -9.48 -9.39 7.76
C GLN A 168 -9.42 -7.96 7.23
N GLY A 169 -9.61 -6.95 8.08
CA GLY A 169 -9.49 -5.53 7.71
C GLY A 169 -8.10 -5.12 7.22
N LYS A 170 -7.06 -5.88 7.57
CA LYS A 170 -5.68 -5.68 7.07
C LYS A 170 -5.44 -6.44 5.77
N VAL A 171 -5.90 -7.70 5.67
CA VAL A 171 -5.62 -8.58 4.52
C VAL A 171 -6.56 -8.34 3.33
N TYR A 172 -7.85 -8.13 3.58
CA TYR A 172 -8.87 -7.98 2.54
C TYR A 172 -8.57 -6.84 1.55
N PRO A 173 -8.19 -5.62 2.00
CA PRO A 173 -7.87 -4.53 1.07
C PRO A 173 -6.71 -4.87 0.13
N LEU A 174 -5.65 -5.53 0.63
CA LEU A 174 -4.50 -5.93 -0.17
C LEU A 174 -4.89 -6.89 -1.31
N VAL A 175 -5.78 -7.86 -1.00
CA VAL A 175 -6.29 -8.81 -2.01
C VAL A 175 -7.16 -8.10 -3.05
N ILE A 176 -8.02 -7.16 -2.62
CA ILE A 176 -8.87 -6.38 -3.53
C ILE A 176 -8.03 -5.48 -4.44
N GLU A 177 -7.04 -4.78 -3.89
CA GLU A 177 -6.11 -3.94 -4.65
C GLU A 177 -5.41 -4.75 -5.75
N THR A 178 -4.91 -5.94 -5.40
CA THR A 178 -4.29 -6.84 -6.38
C THR A 178 -5.29 -7.31 -7.44
N ILE A 179 -6.54 -7.61 -7.06
CA ILE A 179 -7.60 -7.97 -8.01
C ILE A 179 -7.88 -6.84 -9.00
N GLU A 180 -7.99 -5.59 -8.54
CA GLU A 180 -8.24 -4.44 -9.41
C GLU A 180 -7.03 -4.15 -10.30
N HIS A 181 -5.81 -4.32 -9.79
CA HIS A 181 -4.60 -4.23 -10.61
C HIS A 181 -4.61 -5.25 -11.76
N VAL A 182 -4.88 -6.53 -11.47
CA VAL A 182 -4.95 -7.59 -12.49
C VAL A 182 -6.05 -7.32 -13.51
N LYS A 183 -7.21 -6.81 -13.10
CA LYS A 183 -8.26 -6.41 -14.03
C LYS A 183 -7.80 -5.29 -14.97
N GLY A 184 -7.12 -4.28 -14.46
CA GLY A 184 -6.57 -3.19 -15.26
C GLY A 184 -5.55 -3.65 -16.30
N LEU A 185 -4.79 -4.72 -16.02
CA LEU A 185 -3.86 -5.32 -16.99
C LEU A 185 -4.57 -6.06 -18.15
N MET A 186 -5.87 -6.33 -18.03
CA MET A 186 -6.65 -7.05 -19.04
C MET A 186 -7.40 -6.14 -20.02
N GLU A 187 -7.40 -4.82 -19.80
CA GLU A 187 -8.05 -3.80 -20.64
C GLU A 187 -7.14 -3.31 -21.76
#